data_AF-A0AAD5CLR2-F1
#
_entry.id   AF-A0AAD5CLR2-F1
#
_cell.length_a   1.000
_cell.length_b   1.000
_cell.length_c   1.000
_cell.angle_alpha   90.00
_cell.angle_beta   90.00
_cell.angle_gamma   90.00
#
_symmetry.space_group_name_H-M   'P 1'
#
loop_
_entity.id
_entity.type
_entity.pdbx_description
1 polymer ?
#
loop_
_entity_poly.entity_id
_entity_poly.type
_entity_poly.pdbx_seq_one_letter_code
_entity_poly.pdbx_strand_id
1 'polypeptide(L)'
;MHAFSGISKVYYTSSVTMVCVMSFRSVVGFLGAQKNNSILLWMYLIILFLILLGILVFTVLAFIITNNATGHNVAGWRFKEYHLQDYNKWFLKELNNTHNWKRLQSCLVKSDDCNNLSKRYKTLKQYKSAKLTPIEAGCCRPPSQCGYPAANASYYDLSFHPISPDNDCKLYRNSKAIKCYNCDSCKAGVAEYMKTEWRVVAIFNVVLFVVLSIIYFVGCCARRNAASSRSKF
;
A
#
# COMPACT_ATOMS: atom_id res chain seq x y z
N MET A 1 15.92 -3.76 -2.37
CA MET A 1 14.72 -4.58 -2.66
C MET A 1 14.37 -5.66 -1.62
N HIS A 2 15.18 -5.93 -0.58
CA HIS A 2 14.84 -6.94 0.45
C HIS A 2 14.01 -6.43 1.66
N ALA A 3 13.98 -5.13 2.00
CA ALA A 3 13.06 -4.62 3.05
C ALA A 3 11.59 -4.67 2.62
N PHE A 4 11.34 -4.50 1.33
CA PHE A 4 10.01 -4.66 0.77
C PHE A 4 9.54 -6.11 0.80
N SER A 5 10.39 -7.09 1.16
CA SER A 5 9.97 -8.48 1.36
C SER A 5 8.99 -8.66 2.52
N GLY A 6 8.91 -7.72 3.48
CA GLY A 6 7.86 -7.71 4.50
C GLY A 6 6.49 -7.32 3.93
N ILE A 7 6.46 -6.33 3.03
CA ILE A 7 5.23 -5.85 2.38
C ILE A 7 4.81 -6.80 1.27
N SER A 8 5.75 -7.32 0.48
CA SER A 8 5.51 -8.44 -0.43
C SER A 8 5.10 -9.69 0.34
N LYS A 9 5.58 -9.96 1.57
CA LYS A 9 5.06 -11.05 2.41
C LYS A 9 3.62 -10.79 2.82
N VAL A 10 3.24 -9.60 3.26
CA VAL A 10 1.81 -9.30 3.55
C VAL A 10 0.97 -9.46 2.29
N TYR A 11 1.45 -8.99 1.13
CA TYR A 11 0.79 -9.17 -0.16
C TYR A 11 0.67 -10.66 -0.55
N TYR A 12 1.75 -11.43 -0.46
CA TYR A 12 1.79 -12.86 -0.78
C TYR A 12 0.96 -13.67 0.21
N THR A 13 1.07 -13.38 1.51
CA THR A 13 0.29 -14.01 2.56
C THR A 13 -1.20 -13.68 2.41
N SER A 14 -1.60 -12.43 2.19
CA SER A 14 -3.01 -12.08 1.94
C SER A 14 -3.54 -12.73 0.66
N SER A 15 -2.76 -12.74 -0.42
CA SER A 15 -3.15 -13.39 -1.69
C SER A 15 -3.29 -14.91 -1.53
N VAL A 16 -2.33 -15.58 -0.89
CA VAL A 16 -2.35 -17.02 -0.63
C VAL A 16 -3.49 -17.40 0.31
N THR A 17 -3.74 -16.60 1.35
CA THR A 17 -4.86 -16.86 2.27
C THR A 17 -6.20 -16.74 1.56
N MET A 18 -6.39 -15.74 0.70
CA MET A 18 -7.61 -15.59 -0.10
C MET A 18 -7.82 -16.76 -1.07
N VAL A 19 -6.76 -17.21 -1.76
CA VAL A 19 -6.81 -18.38 -2.65
C VAL A 19 -7.17 -19.66 -1.88
N CYS A 20 -6.58 -19.89 -0.71
CA CYS A 20 -6.92 -21.02 0.15
C CYS A 20 -8.39 -20.98 0.60
N VAL A 21 -8.90 -19.79 0.95
CA VAL A 21 -10.31 -19.61 1.31
C VAL A 21 -11.21 -19.91 0.12
N MET A 22 -10.92 -19.43 -1.08
CA MET A 22 -11.72 -19.71 -2.28
C MET A 22 -11.73 -21.21 -2.61
N SER A 23 -10.58 -21.89 -2.55
CA SER A 23 -10.47 -23.32 -2.82
C SER A 23 -11.29 -24.16 -1.85
N PHE A 24 -11.22 -23.86 -0.56
CA PHE A 24 -12.01 -24.58 0.46
C PHE A 24 -13.52 -24.45 0.20
N ARG A 25 -13.96 -23.27 -0.22
CA ARG A 25 -15.36 -22.95 -0.48
C ARG A 25 -15.89 -23.68 -1.71
N SER A 26 -15.07 -23.81 -2.75
CA SER A 26 -15.40 -24.59 -3.94
C SER A 26 -15.59 -26.07 -3.62
N VAL A 27 -14.73 -26.65 -2.77
CA VAL A 27 -14.85 -28.06 -2.35
C VAL A 27 -16.12 -28.29 -1.52
N VAL A 28 -16.42 -27.39 -0.57
CA VAL A 28 -17.64 -27.50 0.26
C VAL A 28 -18.91 -27.26 -0.58
N GLY A 29 -18.88 -26.33 -1.54
CA GLY A 29 -20.00 -26.10 -2.45
C GLY A 29 -20.28 -27.30 -3.36
N PHE A 30 -19.23 -27.94 -3.88
CA PHE A 30 -19.33 -29.14 -4.71
C PHE A 30 -19.88 -30.33 -3.92
N LEU A 31 -19.37 -30.58 -2.72
CA LEU A 31 -19.88 -31.63 -1.82
C LEU A 31 -21.32 -31.36 -1.36
N GLY A 32 -21.69 -30.08 -1.20
CA GLY A 32 -23.04 -29.61 -0.91
C GLY A 32 -24.06 -29.98 -1.99
N ALA A 33 -23.71 -29.74 -3.26
CA ALA A 33 -24.56 -30.05 -4.41
C ALA A 33 -24.72 -31.56 -4.64
N GLN A 34 -23.64 -32.33 -4.46
CA GLN A 34 -23.64 -33.76 -4.77
C GLN A 34 -24.47 -34.61 -3.79
N LYS A 35 -24.62 -34.18 -2.52
CA LYS A 35 -25.35 -34.95 -1.50
C LYS A 35 -26.80 -34.51 -1.25
N ASN A 36 -27.32 -33.52 -1.99
CA ASN A 36 -28.67 -32.93 -1.82
C ASN A 36 -29.07 -32.68 -0.35
N ASN A 37 -28.08 -32.36 0.50
CA ASN A 37 -28.27 -32.26 1.93
C ASN A 37 -28.52 -30.80 2.30
N SER A 38 -29.77 -30.49 2.65
CA SER A 38 -30.22 -29.13 2.97
C SER A 38 -29.44 -28.49 4.13
N ILE A 39 -28.92 -29.29 5.07
CA ILE A 39 -28.14 -28.82 6.23
C ILE A 39 -26.76 -28.33 5.78
N LEU A 40 -26.11 -29.08 4.88
CA LEU A 40 -24.76 -28.75 4.38
C LEU A 40 -24.79 -27.44 3.57
N LEU A 41 -25.85 -27.23 2.78
CA LEU A 41 -26.06 -26.00 2.03
C LEU A 41 -26.37 -24.80 2.94
N TRP A 42 -27.07 -25.02 4.06
CA TRP A 42 -27.32 -24.01 5.09
C TRP A 42 -26.02 -23.55 5.78
N MET A 43 -25.20 -24.50 6.21
CA MET A 43 -23.88 -24.21 6.80
C MET A 43 -22.99 -23.46 5.81
N TYR A 44 -23.00 -23.84 4.54
CA TYR A 44 -22.28 -23.12 3.48
C TYR A 44 -22.71 -21.66 3.36
N LEU A 45 -24.02 -21.37 3.35
CA LEU A 45 -24.54 -20.00 3.27
C LEU A 45 -24.18 -19.17 4.51
N ILE A 46 -24.20 -19.76 5.72
CA ILE A 46 -23.79 -19.08 6.95
C ILE A 46 -22.30 -18.72 6.89
N ILE A 47 -21.44 -19.68 6.55
CA ILE A 47 -20.00 -19.44 6.40
C ILE A 47 -19.74 -18.37 5.32
N LEU A 48 -20.54 -18.35 4.24
CA LEU A 48 -20.47 -17.32 3.20
C LEU A 48 -20.80 -15.93 3.69
N PHE A 49 -21.85 -15.81 4.48
CA PHE A 49 -22.23 -14.55 5.10
C PHE A 49 -21.15 -14.02 6.07
N LEU A 50 -20.60 -14.88 6.94
CA LEU A 50 -19.55 -14.48 7.88
C LEU A 50 -18.28 -13.98 7.17
N ILE A 51 -17.89 -14.62 6.07
CA ILE A 51 -16.73 -14.18 5.28
C ILE A 51 -17.02 -12.86 4.56
N LEU A 52 -18.23 -12.66 4.01
CA LEU A 52 -18.61 -11.36 3.42
C LEU A 52 -18.55 -10.24 4.46
N LEU A 53 -19.02 -10.49 5.69
CA LEU A 53 -18.94 -9.54 6.79
C LEU A 53 -17.48 -9.23 7.17
N GLY A 54 -16.64 -10.26 7.29
CA GLY A 54 -15.22 -10.09 7.58
C GLY A 54 -14.48 -9.28 6.51
N ILE A 55 -14.76 -9.55 5.24
CA ILE A 55 -14.22 -8.79 4.10
C ILE A 55 -14.66 -7.32 4.18
N LEU A 56 -15.94 -7.06 4.43
CA LEU A 56 -16.49 -5.71 4.52
C LEU A 56 -15.85 -4.92 5.65
N VAL A 57 -15.77 -5.48 6.87
CA VAL A 57 -15.12 -4.83 8.01
C VAL A 57 -13.65 -4.51 7.69
N PHE A 58 -12.92 -5.46 7.11
CA PHE A 58 -11.53 -5.25 6.72
C PHE A 58 -11.39 -4.13 5.67
N THR A 59 -12.26 -4.08 4.65
CA THR A 59 -12.22 -3.01 3.64
C THR A 59 -12.43 -1.63 4.24
N VAL A 60 -13.39 -1.50 5.17
CA VAL A 60 -13.69 -0.22 5.83
C VAL A 60 -12.49 0.24 6.67
N LEU A 61 -11.90 -0.66 7.47
CA LEU A 61 -10.71 -0.35 8.26
C LEU A 61 -9.52 0.05 7.38
N ALA A 62 -9.28 -0.68 6.28
CA ALA A 62 -8.22 -0.35 5.33
C ALA A 62 -8.44 1.03 4.69
N PHE A 63 -9.68 1.38 4.35
CA PHE A 63 -10.02 2.68 3.78
C PHE A 63 -9.79 3.82 4.79
N ILE A 64 -10.21 3.63 6.05
CA ILE A 64 -9.97 4.61 7.13
C ILE A 64 -8.46 4.87 7.30
N ILE A 65 -7.64 3.82 7.30
CA ILE A 65 -6.19 3.94 7.47
C ILE A 65 -5.54 4.63 6.25
N THR A 66 -6.09 4.47 5.05
CA THR A 66 -5.49 4.96 3.81
C THR A 66 -6.00 6.32 3.33
N ASN A 67 -7.11 6.85 3.85
CA ASN A 67 -7.72 8.08 3.32
C ASN A 67 -6.87 9.35 3.42
N ASN A 68 -6.06 9.52 4.48
CA ASN A 68 -5.62 10.86 4.86
C ASN A 68 -4.45 11.48 4.08
N ALA A 69 -3.83 10.78 3.13
CA ALA A 69 -2.69 11.34 2.40
C ALA A 69 -3.03 11.81 0.97
N THR A 70 -2.88 13.11 0.71
CA THR A 70 -2.86 13.69 -0.63
C THR A 70 -1.53 14.38 -0.83
N GLY A 71 -0.70 13.85 -1.74
CA GLY A 71 0.60 14.46 -2.04
C GLY A 71 0.47 15.91 -2.51
N HIS A 72 1.37 16.77 -2.04
CA HIS A 72 1.41 18.20 -2.32
C HIS A 72 2.14 18.47 -3.63
N ASN A 73 1.59 19.36 -4.45
CA ASN A 73 2.22 19.78 -5.69
C ASN A 73 3.29 20.84 -5.39
N VAL A 74 4.45 20.72 -6.01
CA VAL A 74 5.53 21.71 -5.89
C VAL A 74 5.58 22.55 -7.16
N ALA A 75 5.65 23.87 -7.00
CA ALA A 75 5.81 24.79 -8.13
C ALA A 75 7.09 24.47 -8.92
N GLY A 76 6.96 24.28 -10.25
CA GLY A 76 8.08 24.01 -11.15
C GLY A 76 8.51 22.55 -11.28
N TRP A 77 7.81 21.62 -10.64
CA TRP A 77 8.08 20.17 -10.69
C TRP A 77 6.82 19.36 -11.02
N ARG A 78 6.98 18.22 -11.71
CA ARG A 78 5.84 17.34 -12.10
C ARG A 78 5.53 16.24 -11.08
N PHE A 79 6.39 16.05 -10.08
CA PHE A 79 6.19 15.05 -9.01
C PHE A 79 5.57 15.68 -7.76
N LYS A 80 5.02 14.82 -6.88
CA LYS A 80 4.39 15.24 -5.63
C LYS A 80 5.34 15.02 -4.45
N GLU A 81 5.27 15.93 -3.48
CA GLU A 81 5.91 15.78 -2.17
C GLU A 81 4.90 15.27 -1.14
N TYR A 82 5.40 14.49 -0.18
CA TYR A 82 4.57 13.89 0.87
C TYR A 82 5.11 14.32 2.22
N HIS A 83 4.23 14.80 3.09
CA HIS A 83 4.57 15.16 4.46
C HIS A 83 4.08 14.07 5.40
N LEU A 84 4.90 13.72 6.40
CA LEU A 84 4.58 12.64 7.32
C LEU A 84 3.34 12.95 8.19
N GLN A 85 3.11 14.24 8.48
CA GLN A 85 2.00 14.73 9.30
C GLN A 85 0.62 14.52 8.65
N ASP A 86 0.56 14.33 7.33
CA ASP A 86 -0.69 14.07 6.61
C ASP A 86 -1.19 12.63 6.80
N TYR A 87 -0.32 11.73 7.29
CA TYR A 87 -0.68 10.32 7.50
C TYR A 87 -1.31 10.08 8.87
N ASN A 88 -2.11 9.02 8.97
CA ASN A 88 -2.74 8.61 10.23
C ASN A 88 -1.68 8.33 11.32
N LYS A 89 -2.01 8.62 12.59
CA LYS A 89 -1.17 8.41 13.78
C LYS A 89 -0.56 7.01 13.87
N TRP A 90 -1.25 6.01 13.32
CA TRP A 90 -0.74 4.64 13.25
C TRP A 90 0.55 4.54 12.42
N PHE A 91 0.62 5.16 11.23
CA PHE A 91 1.83 5.17 10.39
C PHE A 91 2.97 5.92 11.08
N LEU A 92 2.66 7.06 11.69
CA LEU A 92 3.61 7.82 12.49
C LEU A 92 4.22 6.95 13.60
N LYS A 93 3.40 6.20 14.35
CA LYS A 93 3.87 5.34 15.43
C LYS A 93 4.75 4.19 14.94
N GLU A 94 4.38 3.56 13.83
CA GLU A 94 5.14 2.45 13.25
C GLU A 94 6.49 2.92 12.70
N LEU A 95 6.50 4.05 11.99
CA LEU A 95 7.72 4.60 11.37
C LEU A 95 8.62 5.34 12.35
N ASN A 96 8.09 5.83 13.47
CA ASN A 96 8.88 6.43 14.54
C ASN A 96 9.54 5.39 15.46
N ASN A 97 9.19 4.10 15.31
CA ASN A 97 9.87 3.04 16.04
C ASN A 97 11.29 2.83 15.48
N THR A 98 12.29 3.31 16.22
CA THR A 98 13.70 3.33 15.82
C THR A 98 14.24 1.96 15.39
N HIS A 99 13.80 0.89 16.04
CA HIS A 99 14.29 -0.46 15.71
C HIS A 99 13.79 -0.94 14.34
N ASN A 100 12.48 -0.79 14.09
CA ASN A 100 11.86 -1.18 12.82
C ASN A 100 12.36 -0.28 11.68
N TRP A 101 12.47 1.02 11.93
CA TRP A 101 13.00 1.97 10.96
C TRP A 101 14.43 1.67 10.56
N LYS A 102 15.35 1.41 11.51
CA LYS A 102 16.75 1.08 11.19
C LYS A 102 16.86 -0.11 10.24
N ARG A 103 16.03 -1.14 10.43
CA ARG A 103 16.00 -2.30 9.53
C ARG A 103 15.52 -1.91 8.14
N LEU A 104 14.44 -1.12 8.05
CA LEU A 104 13.89 -0.66 6.77
C LEU A 104 14.90 0.25 6.04
N GLN A 105 15.46 1.21 6.76
CA GLN A 105 16.49 2.13 6.31
C GLN A 105 17.70 1.39 5.73
N SER A 106 18.23 0.36 6.42
CA SER A 106 19.37 -0.41 5.93
C SER A 106 19.14 -0.97 4.52
N CYS A 107 17.90 -1.32 4.20
CA CYS A 107 17.53 -1.83 2.90
C CYS A 107 17.22 -0.73 1.86
N LEU A 108 16.77 0.45 2.30
CA LEU A 108 16.64 1.64 1.44
C LEU A 108 18.02 2.14 1.01
N VAL A 109 18.98 2.20 1.94
CA VAL A 109 20.37 2.56 1.64
C VAL A 109 21.00 1.59 0.65
N LYS A 110 20.72 0.29 0.80
CA LYS A 110 21.17 -0.76 -0.13
C LYS A 110 20.37 -0.80 -1.44
N SER A 111 19.25 -0.09 -1.54
CA SER A 111 18.47 -0.05 -2.77
C SER A 111 19.17 0.81 -3.81
N ASP A 112 19.08 0.40 -5.08
CA ASP A 112 19.59 1.19 -6.18
C ASP A 112 18.59 2.25 -6.66
N ASP A 113 17.46 2.45 -6.00
CA ASP A 113 16.42 3.42 -6.41
C ASP A 113 17.02 4.83 -6.52
N CYS A 114 17.71 5.25 -5.45
CA CYS A 114 18.41 6.54 -5.41
C CYS A 114 19.64 6.64 -6.31
N ASN A 115 20.27 5.52 -6.68
CA ASN A 115 21.42 5.50 -7.60
C ASN A 115 20.96 5.54 -9.07
N ASN A 116 19.89 4.79 -9.37
CA ASN A 116 19.27 4.70 -10.67
C ASN A 116 18.63 6.02 -11.06
N LEU A 117 18.14 6.83 -10.12
CA LEU A 117 17.60 8.16 -10.39
C LEU A 117 18.58 9.03 -11.20
N SER A 118 19.85 9.11 -10.77
CA SER A 118 20.90 9.82 -11.52
C SER A 118 21.28 9.19 -12.85
N LYS A 119 21.14 7.86 -12.98
CA LYS A 119 21.40 7.17 -14.26
C LYS A 119 20.27 7.42 -15.26
N ARG A 120 19.04 7.49 -14.77
CA ARG A 120 17.81 7.61 -15.57
C ARG A 120 17.56 9.05 -16.03
N TYR A 121 17.91 10.04 -15.19
CA TYR A 121 17.76 11.46 -15.51
C TYR A 121 19.11 12.18 -15.47
N LYS A 122 19.72 12.35 -16.64
CA LYS A 122 21.05 12.97 -16.79
C LYS A 122 21.00 14.49 -16.78
N THR A 123 19.90 15.08 -17.25
CA THR A 123 19.76 16.54 -17.36
C THR A 123 18.73 17.09 -16.38
N LEU A 124 18.96 18.32 -15.89
CA LEU A 124 18.04 19.00 -14.98
C LEU A 124 16.64 19.19 -15.60
N LYS A 125 16.56 19.44 -16.92
CA LYS A 125 15.28 19.57 -17.63
C LYS A 125 14.47 18.26 -17.57
N GLN A 126 15.12 17.13 -17.85
CA GLN A 126 14.46 15.82 -17.75
C GLN A 126 14.03 15.51 -16.31
N TYR A 127 14.88 15.84 -15.34
CA TYR A 127 14.59 15.66 -13.91
C TYR A 127 13.39 16.51 -13.46
N LYS A 128 13.25 17.75 -13.94
CA LYS A 128 12.08 18.62 -13.65
C LYS A 128 10.76 18.03 -14.13
N SER A 129 10.79 17.39 -15.30
CA SER A 129 9.63 16.70 -15.88
C SER A 129 9.46 15.25 -15.43
N ALA A 130 10.36 14.73 -14.60
CA ALA A 130 10.40 13.32 -14.25
C ALA A 130 9.24 12.92 -13.34
N LYS A 131 8.71 11.73 -13.57
CA LYS A 131 7.75 11.09 -12.67
C LYS A 131 8.54 10.24 -11.68
N LEU A 132 8.83 10.80 -10.50
CA LEU A 132 9.51 10.09 -9.41
C LEU A 132 8.52 9.23 -8.65
N THR A 133 9.00 8.08 -8.16
CA THR A 133 8.29 7.29 -7.16
C THR A 133 8.26 8.02 -5.80
N PRO A 134 7.32 7.71 -4.89
CA PRO A 134 7.29 8.36 -3.57
C PRO A 134 8.59 8.19 -2.77
N ILE A 135 9.27 7.05 -2.91
CA ILE A 135 10.59 6.80 -2.30
C ILE A 135 11.67 7.69 -2.92
N GLU A 136 11.71 7.80 -4.26
CA GLU A 136 12.67 8.67 -4.93
C GLU A 136 12.47 10.14 -4.56
N ALA A 137 11.21 10.57 -4.45
CA ALA A 137 10.84 11.93 -4.11
C ALA A 137 11.08 12.29 -2.64
N GLY A 138 10.93 11.33 -1.71
CA GLY A 138 11.07 11.57 -0.27
C GLY A 138 12.46 11.26 0.31
N CYS A 139 13.16 10.24 -0.22
CA CYS A 139 14.42 9.75 0.35
C CYS A 139 15.68 10.19 -0.41
N CYS A 140 15.57 10.39 -1.73
CA CYS A 140 16.75 10.63 -2.57
C CYS A 140 17.11 12.12 -2.73
N ARG A 141 16.19 13.02 -2.36
CA ARG A 141 16.30 14.47 -2.50
C ARG A 141 15.94 15.18 -1.19
N PRO A 142 16.42 16.41 -0.97
CA PRO A 142 15.95 17.23 0.13
C PRO A 142 14.54 17.78 -0.17
N PRO A 143 13.78 18.15 0.86
CA PRO A 143 12.52 18.86 0.72
C PRO A 143 12.69 20.17 -0.08
N SER A 144 11.71 20.52 -0.92
CA SER A 144 11.79 21.76 -1.73
C SER A 144 11.88 23.03 -0.87
N GLN A 145 11.26 23.02 0.31
CA GLN A 145 11.32 24.11 1.29
C GLN A 145 12.74 24.44 1.78
N CYS A 146 13.70 23.51 1.66
CA CYS A 146 15.08 23.80 2.04
C CYS A 146 15.76 24.80 1.09
N GLY A 147 15.30 24.90 -0.16
CA GLY A 147 15.81 25.87 -1.13
C GLY A 147 17.17 25.53 -1.75
N TYR A 148 17.72 24.35 -1.52
CA TYR A 148 19.01 23.96 -2.11
C TYR A 148 18.93 23.87 -3.64
N PRO A 149 19.80 24.55 -4.40
CA PRO A 149 19.79 24.46 -5.85
C PRO A 149 20.26 23.08 -6.31
N ALA A 150 19.47 22.44 -7.17
CA ALA A 150 19.79 21.14 -7.74
C ALA A 150 20.82 21.29 -8.87
N ALA A 151 22.05 20.83 -8.64
CA ALA A 151 23.05 20.75 -9.70
C ALA A 151 22.76 19.58 -10.65
N ASN A 152 22.41 18.42 -10.09
CA ASN A 152 22.06 17.20 -10.80
C ASN A 152 20.97 16.41 -10.04
N ALA A 153 20.42 15.35 -10.66
CA ALA A 153 19.36 14.54 -10.05
C ALA A 153 19.71 13.89 -8.69
N SER A 154 21.01 13.74 -8.38
CA SER A 154 21.51 13.16 -7.12
C SER A 154 22.39 14.12 -6.31
N TYR A 155 22.57 15.37 -6.74
CA TYR A 155 23.51 16.31 -6.10
C TYR A 155 22.92 17.71 -6.00
N TYR A 156 22.92 18.26 -4.79
CA TYR A 156 22.40 19.58 -4.44
C TYR A 156 23.51 20.45 -3.87
N ASP A 157 23.55 21.73 -4.18
CA ASP A 157 24.56 22.62 -3.58
C ASP A 157 24.15 22.97 -2.14
N LEU A 158 24.96 22.52 -1.18
CA LEU A 158 24.73 22.73 0.27
C LEU A 158 25.50 23.94 0.81
N SER A 159 26.22 24.66 -0.05
CA SER A 159 26.91 25.91 0.32
C SER A 159 25.92 27.03 0.64
N PHE A 160 24.69 26.92 0.14
CA PHE A 160 23.60 27.85 0.43
C PHE A 160 22.96 27.54 1.78
N HIS A 161 22.68 28.59 2.56
CA HIS A 161 21.93 28.43 3.81
C HIS A 161 20.50 27.93 3.53
N PRO A 162 20.01 26.92 4.27
CA PRO A 162 18.64 26.46 4.12
C PRO A 162 17.67 27.59 4.45
N ILE A 163 16.71 27.82 3.55
CA ILE A 163 15.71 28.89 3.69
C ILE A 163 14.71 28.55 4.81
N SER A 164 14.52 27.25 5.08
CA SER A 164 13.58 26.75 6.07
C SER A 164 14.28 26.27 7.36
N PRO A 165 13.69 26.50 8.55
CA PRO A 165 14.18 25.96 9.81
C PRO A 165 13.94 24.45 9.98
N ASP A 166 13.38 23.77 8.97
CA ASP A 166 13.06 22.35 9.02
C ASP A 166 14.30 21.48 9.33
N ASN A 167 14.10 20.51 10.23
CA ASN A 167 15.14 19.58 10.64
C ASN A 167 15.59 18.65 9.50
N ASP A 168 14.70 18.33 8.56
CA ASP A 168 15.03 17.52 7.37
C ASP A 168 16.13 18.19 6.53
N CYS A 169 16.17 19.53 6.47
CA CYS A 169 17.19 20.29 5.76
C CYS A 169 18.59 20.15 6.38
N LYS A 170 18.67 19.87 7.69
CA LYS A 170 19.92 19.66 8.43
C LYS A 170 20.40 18.20 8.35
N LEU A 171 19.46 17.27 8.25
CA LEU A 171 19.73 15.83 8.18
C LEU A 171 20.21 15.40 6.79
N TYR A 172 19.79 16.10 5.73
CA TYR A 172 20.17 15.77 4.36
C TYR A 172 21.67 15.92 4.09
N ARG A 173 22.27 14.95 3.39
CA ARG A 173 23.66 14.99 2.90
C ARG A 173 23.80 14.41 1.49
N ASN A 174 24.70 14.95 0.67
CA ASN A 174 25.03 14.44 -0.68
C ASN A 174 25.86 13.14 -0.69
N SER A 175 25.69 12.26 0.30
CA SER A 175 26.37 10.96 0.32
C SER A 175 25.37 9.85 0.04
N LYS A 176 25.79 8.85 -0.75
CA LYS A 176 24.93 7.71 -1.12
C LYS A 176 24.40 6.95 0.10
N ALA A 177 25.17 6.92 1.19
CA ALA A 177 24.82 6.20 2.41
C ALA A 177 23.84 6.95 3.33
N ILE A 178 23.74 8.29 3.22
CA ILE A 178 22.97 9.11 4.16
C ILE A 178 21.73 9.71 3.50
N LYS A 179 21.89 10.36 2.33
CA LYS A 179 20.83 11.10 1.61
C LYS A 179 19.81 11.74 2.59
N CYS A 180 18.51 11.59 2.37
CA CYS A 180 17.47 11.95 3.33
C CYS A 180 16.89 10.73 4.05
N TYR A 181 17.65 9.63 4.21
CA TYR A 181 17.10 8.39 4.78
C TYR A 181 16.70 8.50 6.26
N ASN A 182 17.11 9.56 6.97
CA ASN A 182 16.67 9.85 8.34
C ASN A 182 15.61 10.95 8.42
N CYS A 183 15.21 11.53 7.28
CA CYS A 183 14.24 12.61 7.22
C CYS A 183 12.81 12.10 7.39
N ASP A 184 11.93 12.95 7.91
CA ASP A 184 10.50 12.64 7.97
C ASP A 184 9.87 12.63 6.57
N SER A 185 10.42 13.40 5.63
CA SER A 185 10.06 13.32 4.20
C SER A 185 10.30 11.93 3.58
N CYS A 186 11.34 11.23 4.01
CA CYS A 186 11.59 9.85 3.54
C CYS A 186 10.61 8.86 4.16
N LYS A 187 10.31 9.00 5.46
CA LYS A 187 9.26 8.22 6.12
C LYS A 187 7.90 8.44 5.45
N ALA A 188 7.59 9.66 5.04
CA ALA A 188 6.37 9.99 4.32
C ALA A 188 6.33 9.32 2.93
N GLY A 189 7.45 9.34 2.19
CA GLY A 189 7.58 8.61 0.93
C GLY A 189 7.36 7.09 1.09
N VAL A 190 7.86 6.50 2.19
CA VAL A 190 7.60 5.10 2.54
C VAL A 190 6.12 4.87 2.87
N ALA A 191 5.51 5.76 3.64
CA ALA A 191 4.09 5.68 3.99
C ALA A 191 3.20 5.73 2.74
N GLU A 192 3.48 6.62 1.79
CA GLU A 192 2.74 6.68 0.52
C GLU A 192 2.92 5.43 -0.32
N TYR A 193 4.15 4.92 -0.40
CA TYR A 193 4.43 3.68 -1.10
C TYR A 193 3.59 2.54 -0.50
N MET A 194 3.60 2.40 0.83
CA MET A 194 2.80 1.39 1.52
C MET A 194 1.31 1.57 1.26
N LYS A 195 0.80 2.79 1.34
CA LYS A 195 -0.60 3.12 1.02
C LYS A 195 -0.98 2.69 -0.40
N THR A 196 -0.11 2.93 -1.38
CA THR A 196 -0.36 2.58 -2.79
C THR A 196 -0.51 1.06 -2.95
N GLU A 197 0.39 0.28 -2.34
CA GLU A 197 0.31 -1.18 -2.34
C GLU A 197 -0.97 -1.69 -1.65
N TRP A 198 -1.34 -1.09 -0.52
CA TRP A 198 -2.57 -1.44 0.22
C TRP A 198 -3.83 -1.14 -0.59
N ARG A 199 -3.81 -0.08 -1.41
CA ARG A 199 -4.92 0.26 -2.30
C ARG A 199 -5.15 -0.81 -3.36
N VAL A 200 -4.10 -1.41 -3.90
CA VAL A 200 -4.21 -2.53 -4.86
C VAL A 200 -4.88 -3.73 -4.20
N VAL A 201 -4.48 -4.07 -2.97
CA VAL A 201 -5.12 -5.14 -2.19
C VAL A 201 -6.58 -4.83 -1.90
N ALA A 202 -6.91 -3.58 -1.54
CA ALA A 202 -8.28 -3.16 -1.31
C ALA A 202 -9.15 -3.32 -2.57
N ILE A 203 -8.63 -2.95 -3.75
CA ILE A 203 -9.34 -3.14 -5.03
C ILE A 203 -9.62 -4.62 -5.28
N PHE A 204 -8.61 -5.49 -5.13
CA PHE A 204 -8.79 -6.94 -5.29
C PHE A 204 -9.84 -7.50 -4.32
N ASN A 205 -9.81 -7.06 -3.07
CA ASN A 205 -10.76 -7.48 -2.04
C ASN A 205 -12.20 -7.02 -2.34
N VAL A 206 -12.39 -5.83 -2.92
CA VAL A 206 -13.70 -5.34 -3.39
C VAL A 206 -14.23 -6.21 -4.53
N VAL A 207 -13.39 -6.57 -5.51
CA VAL A 207 -13.80 -7.46 -6.60
C VAL A 207 -14.22 -8.82 -6.05
N LEU A 208 -13.45 -9.38 -5.12
CA LEU A 208 -13.78 -10.64 -4.44
C LEU A 208 -15.12 -10.57 -3.70
N PHE A 209 -15.38 -9.47 -2.98
CA PHE A 209 -16.65 -9.24 -2.29
C PHE A 209 -17.84 -9.28 -3.25
N VAL A 210 -17.74 -8.65 -4.42
CA VAL A 210 -18.80 -8.66 -5.44
C VAL A 210 -19.06 -10.07 -5.95
N VAL A 211 -18.01 -10.82 -6.30
CA VAL A 211 -18.15 -12.21 -6.78
C VAL A 211 -18.79 -13.11 -5.73
N LEU A 212 -18.33 -13.05 -4.48
CA LEU A 212 -18.90 -13.83 -3.38
C LEU A 212 -20.36 -13.45 -3.07
N SER A 213 -20.72 -12.17 -3.24
CA SER A 213 -22.09 -11.71 -3.08
C SER A 213 -23.01 -12.31 -4.14
N ILE A 214 -22.59 -12.36 -5.40
CA ILE A 214 -23.35 -13.02 -6.48
C ILE A 214 -23.56 -14.51 -6.16
N ILE A 215 -22.51 -15.21 -5.73
CA ILE A 215 -22.61 -16.63 -5.34
C ILE A 215 -23.58 -16.80 -4.17
N TYR A 216 -23.58 -15.89 -3.19
CA TYR A 216 -24.50 -15.91 -2.07
C TYR A 216 -25.96 -15.74 -2.53
N PHE A 217 -26.23 -14.81 -3.44
CA PHE A 217 -27.57 -14.61 -4.01
C PHE A 217 -28.04 -15.85 -4.80
N VAL A 218 -27.19 -16.41 -5.66
CA VAL A 218 -27.51 -17.63 -6.42
C VAL A 218 -27.77 -18.81 -5.48
N GLY A 219 -26.94 -18.99 -4.45
CA GLY A 219 -27.14 -20.04 -3.43
C GLY A 219 -28.45 -19.86 -2.66
N CYS A 220 -28.80 -18.62 -2.31
CA CYS A 220 -30.09 -18.31 -1.68
C CYS A 220 -31.29 -18.60 -2.61
N CYS A 221 -31.20 -18.23 -3.88
CA CYS A 221 -32.22 -18.49 -4.90
C CYS A 221 -32.41 -19.99 -5.15
N ALA A 222 -31.31 -20.74 -5.32
CA ALA A 222 -31.35 -22.19 -5.51
C ALA A 222 -32.03 -22.88 -4.31
N ARG A 223 -31.71 -22.45 -3.09
CA ARG A 223 -32.35 -22.95 -1.86
C ARG A 223 -33.84 -22.62 -1.81
N ARG A 224 -34.24 -21.39 -2.13
CA ARG A 224 -35.65 -20.96 -2.12
C ARG A 224 -36.48 -21.78 -3.12
N ASN A 225 -35.93 -22.06 -4.30
CA ASN A 225 -36.57 -22.90 -5.29
C ASN A 225 -36.71 -24.36 -4.80
N ALA A 226 -35.67 -24.93 -4.19
CA ALA A 226 -35.73 -26.29 -3.63
C ALA A 226 -36.68 -26.43 -2.42
N ALA A 227 -36.86 -25.37 -1.64
CA ALA A 227 -37.84 -25.35 -0.55
C ALA A 227 -39.28 -25.27 -1.09
N SER A 228 -39.52 -24.47 -2.14
CA SER A 228 -40.84 -24.30 -2.75
C SER A 228 -41.32 -25.54 -3.52
N SER A 229 -40.42 -26.36 -4.07
CA SER A 229 -40.80 -27.62 -4.72
C SER A 229 -41.22 -28.69 -3.72
N ARG A 230 -40.67 -28.67 -2.49
CA ARG A 230 -41.00 -29.63 -1.44
C ARG A 230 -42.33 -29.36 -0.74
N SER A 231 -42.84 -28.12 -0.77
CA SER A 231 -44.16 -27.75 -0.23
C SER A 231 -45.33 -27.98 -1.19
N LYS A 232 -45.05 -28.45 -2.41
CA LYS A 232 -46.07 -28.78 -3.43
C LYS A 232 -46.40 -30.28 -3.48
N PHE A 233 -45.79 -31.07 -2.60
CA PHE A 233 -46.07 -32.49 -2.38
C PHE A 233 -46.61 -32.67 -0.96
#